data_AF-A0AAU6GSL0-F1
#
_entry.id   AF-A0AAU6GSL0-F1
#
_cell.length_a   1.000
_cell.length_b   1.000
_cell.length_c   1.000
_cell.angle_alpha   90.00
_cell.angle_beta   90.00
_cell.angle_gamma   90.00
#
_symmetry.space_group_name_H-M   'P 1'
#
loop_
_entity.id
_entity.type
_entity.pdbx_description
1 polymer ?
#
loop_
_entity_poly.entity_id
_entity_poly.type
_entity_poly.pdbx_seq_one_letter_code
_entity_poly.pdbx_strand_id
1 'polypeptide(L)'
;MPDTATPDSTGPAGGAAYEPTERTVPSRARQRASYDHETVHSILDAAYLCHLGFVRDGAPVVLPTLFGRIGQRLYVHGSTGSRPLRATGAADPGLAVCLTVTHVDGLVLARSAFHHSMNYRSVVVHGVARTVTDPEERRVALDAIVDQVVPGRSKDSRPADAKELAATAVIRLDLDEVSAKIRTGGPNDDPEDLALPYWAGVVPVARRYAAPVPSDDLDPSVQVPDYLTAL
;
A
#
# COMPACT_ATOMS: atom_id res chain seq x y z
N MET A 1 -38.14 -37.93 -28.68
CA MET A 1 -36.80 -37.32 -28.65
C MET A 1 -36.90 -36.06 -27.82
N PRO A 2 -36.50 -36.06 -26.54
CA PRO A 2 -36.35 -34.80 -25.81
C PRO A 2 -34.96 -34.23 -26.05
N ASP A 3 -34.95 -32.93 -26.34
CA ASP A 3 -33.78 -32.10 -26.58
C ASP A 3 -32.76 -32.17 -25.44
N THR A 4 -31.51 -32.36 -25.83
CA THR A 4 -30.34 -32.30 -24.97
C THR A 4 -29.88 -30.85 -24.91
N ALA A 5 -30.25 -30.12 -23.86
CA ALA A 5 -29.69 -28.80 -23.58
C ALA A 5 -28.40 -28.96 -22.78
N THR A 6 -27.29 -28.63 -23.44
CA THR A 6 -25.94 -28.47 -22.88
C THR A 6 -25.95 -27.43 -21.75
N PRO A 7 -25.24 -27.64 -20.62
CA PRO A 7 -25.12 -26.61 -19.60
C PRO A 7 -24.17 -25.51 -20.09
N ASP A 8 -24.67 -24.28 -20.11
CA ASP A 8 -23.88 -23.10 -20.42
C ASP A 8 -22.81 -22.87 -19.35
N SER A 9 -21.67 -22.44 -19.85
CA SER A 9 -20.36 -22.37 -19.24
C SER A 9 -20.19 -21.23 -18.22
N THR A 10 -19.34 -21.51 -17.22
CA THR A 10 -18.37 -20.60 -16.60
C THR A 10 -18.91 -19.32 -15.96
N GLY A 11 -19.21 -19.42 -14.65
CA GLY A 11 -19.05 -18.27 -13.75
C GLY A 11 -17.57 -17.81 -13.71
N PRO A 12 -17.29 -16.53 -13.38
CA PRO A 12 -15.92 -16.02 -13.38
C PRO A 12 -15.09 -16.83 -12.40
N ALA A 13 -13.87 -17.18 -12.79
CA ALA A 13 -12.89 -17.84 -11.94
C ALA A 13 -12.75 -17.03 -10.65
N GLY A 14 -13.27 -17.54 -9.53
CA GLY A 14 -13.23 -16.86 -8.25
C GLY A 14 -11.77 -16.71 -7.81
N GLY A 15 -11.22 -15.51 -7.97
CA GLY A 15 -9.91 -15.17 -7.44
C GLY A 15 -9.89 -15.31 -5.91
N ALA A 16 -8.72 -15.63 -5.35
CA ALA A 16 -8.55 -15.68 -3.90
C ALA A 16 -8.88 -14.31 -3.27
N ALA A 17 -9.54 -14.33 -2.11
CA ALA A 17 -9.96 -13.15 -1.38
C ALA A 17 -9.67 -13.31 0.12
N TYR A 18 -9.47 -12.19 0.79
CA TYR A 18 -9.33 -12.13 2.25
C TYR A 18 -10.69 -12.26 2.93
N GLU A 19 -10.73 -12.98 4.05
CA GLU A 19 -11.94 -13.11 4.86
C GLU A 19 -12.23 -11.79 5.59
N PRO A 20 -13.42 -11.18 5.42
CA PRO A 20 -13.80 -9.98 6.15
C PRO A 20 -13.95 -10.27 7.66
N THR A 21 -13.48 -9.36 8.49
CA THR A 21 -13.56 -9.41 9.95
C THR A 21 -14.33 -8.22 10.49
N GLU A 22 -14.63 -8.22 11.79
CA GLU A 22 -15.22 -7.05 12.45
C GLU A 22 -14.37 -5.77 12.27
N ARG A 23 -13.04 -5.88 12.21
CA ARG A 23 -12.16 -4.71 12.05
C ARG A 23 -11.99 -4.26 10.61
N THR A 24 -12.21 -5.16 9.63
CA THR A 24 -12.03 -4.84 8.19
C THR A 24 -13.34 -4.54 7.48
N VAL A 25 -14.50 -4.78 8.08
CA VAL A 25 -15.81 -4.38 7.54
C VAL A 25 -16.14 -2.94 7.94
N PRO A 26 -16.19 -1.98 6.99
CA PRO A 26 -16.49 -0.61 7.34
C PRO A 26 -17.96 -0.43 7.78
N SER A 27 -18.19 0.45 8.74
CA SER A 27 -19.55 0.83 9.15
C SER A 27 -20.29 1.68 8.11
N ARG A 28 -19.55 2.44 7.28
CA ARG A 28 -20.08 3.36 6.27
C ARG A 28 -19.54 3.07 4.87
N ALA A 29 -20.42 3.16 3.87
CA ALA A 29 -20.14 2.91 2.46
C ALA A 29 -19.50 1.52 2.22
N ARG A 30 -20.16 0.45 2.73
CA ARG A 30 -19.71 -0.94 2.64
C ARG A 30 -19.50 -1.42 1.20
N GLN A 31 -20.32 -0.93 0.28
CA GLN A 31 -20.22 -1.21 -1.15
C GLN A 31 -18.90 -0.72 -1.79
N ARG A 32 -18.11 0.08 -1.08
CA ARG A 32 -16.79 0.55 -1.51
C ARG A 32 -15.65 -0.35 -1.03
N ALA A 33 -15.93 -1.33 -0.16
CA ALA A 33 -14.92 -2.25 0.34
C ALA A 33 -14.66 -3.35 -0.69
N SER A 34 -13.39 -3.74 -0.85
CA SER A 34 -12.98 -4.92 -1.60
C SER A 34 -12.03 -5.76 -0.79
N TYR A 35 -12.06 -7.07 -1.04
CA TYR A 35 -11.26 -8.07 -0.31
C TYR A 35 -10.53 -9.04 -1.25
N ASP A 36 -10.75 -8.96 -2.56
CA ASP A 36 -10.04 -9.79 -3.53
C ASP A 36 -8.54 -9.45 -3.54
N HIS A 37 -7.71 -10.48 -3.71
CA HIS A 37 -6.25 -10.33 -3.65
C HIS A 37 -5.74 -9.40 -4.74
N GLU A 38 -6.31 -9.46 -5.95
CA GLU A 38 -5.88 -8.64 -7.08
C GLU A 38 -6.00 -7.14 -6.78
N THR A 39 -7.15 -6.70 -6.27
CA THR A 39 -7.38 -5.32 -5.88
C THR A 39 -6.48 -4.88 -4.74
N VAL A 40 -6.37 -5.70 -3.68
CA VAL A 40 -5.51 -5.36 -2.53
C VAL A 40 -4.04 -5.25 -2.95
N HIS A 41 -3.54 -6.23 -3.71
CA HIS A 41 -2.14 -6.30 -4.10
C HIS A 41 -1.79 -5.19 -5.08
N SER A 42 -2.64 -4.90 -6.07
CA SER A 42 -2.40 -3.82 -7.03
C SER A 42 -2.33 -2.43 -6.36
N ILE A 43 -3.12 -2.19 -5.31
CA ILE A 43 -3.07 -0.94 -4.52
C ILE A 43 -1.75 -0.85 -3.75
N LEU A 44 -1.33 -1.94 -3.11
CA LEU A 44 -0.06 -2.01 -2.38
C LEU A 44 1.13 -1.84 -3.34
N ASP A 45 1.12 -2.52 -4.48
CA ASP A 45 2.20 -2.51 -5.48
C ASP A 45 2.39 -1.15 -6.15
N ALA A 46 1.33 -0.36 -6.28
CA ALA A 46 1.43 1.00 -6.82
C ALA A 46 2.08 2.00 -5.84
N ALA A 47 2.25 1.62 -4.57
CA ALA A 47 2.81 2.46 -3.51
C ALA A 47 4.20 1.99 -3.06
N TYR A 48 4.98 2.94 -2.57
CA TYR A 48 6.26 2.69 -1.88
C TYR A 48 6.26 3.27 -0.47
N LEU A 49 5.27 4.10 -0.11
CA LEU A 49 5.11 4.72 1.20
C LEU A 49 3.87 4.14 1.89
N CYS A 50 4.01 3.76 3.15
CA CYS A 50 2.89 3.41 4.03
C CYS A 50 2.92 4.24 5.32
N HIS A 51 1.81 4.20 6.05
CA HIS A 51 1.69 4.71 7.42
C HIS A 51 1.54 3.54 8.38
N LEU A 52 2.54 3.34 9.24
CA LEU A 52 2.54 2.29 10.26
C LEU A 52 2.04 2.84 11.59
N GLY A 53 0.81 2.48 11.94
CA GLY A 53 0.16 2.79 13.21
C GLY A 53 0.40 1.70 14.27
N PHE A 54 0.68 2.10 15.51
CA PHE A 54 0.81 1.20 16.67
C PHE A 54 0.61 1.99 17.96
N VAL A 55 0.47 1.30 19.10
CA VAL A 55 0.36 1.94 20.42
C VAL A 55 1.71 1.88 21.12
N ARG A 56 2.13 2.99 21.71
CA ARG A 56 3.34 3.11 22.52
C ARG A 56 3.04 3.94 23.77
N ASP A 57 3.43 3.43 24.93
CA ASP A 57 3.22 4.11 26.23
C ASP A 57 1.74 4.51 26.43
N GLY A 58 0.82 3.66 25.96
CA GLY A 58 -0.63 3.91 26.00
C GLY A 58 -1.17 4.89 24.95
N ALA A 59 -0.32 5.46 24.09
CA ALA A 59 -0.69 6.46 23.09
C ALA A 59 -0.52 5.95 21.64
N PRO A 60 -1.38 6.34 20.70
CA PRO A 60 -1.22 5.98 19.29
C PRO A 60 -0.03 6.74 18.67
N VAL A 61 0.73 6.03 17.85
CA VAL A 61 1.83 6.56 17.05
C VAL A 61 1.61 6.12 15.61
N VAL A 62 1.86 7.02 14.66
CA VAL A 62 1.82 6.72 13.22
C VAL A 62 3.12 7.18 12.59
N LEU A 63 3.83 6.26 11.94
CA LEU A 63 5.11 6.55 11.28
C LEU A 63 4.96 6.40 9.75
N PRO A 64 5.27 7.44 8.96
CA PRO A 64 5.46 7.29 7.54
C PRO A 64 6.78 6.54 7.27
N THR A 65 6.73 5.48 6.48
CA THR A 65 7.92 4.66 6.16
C THR A 65 7.77 3.96 4.81
N LEU A 66 8.90 3.60 4.21
CA LEU A 66 8.91 2.68 3.08
C LEU A 66 8.51 1.27 3.52
N PHE A 67 7.92 0.52 2.60
CA PHE A 67 7.63 -0.89 2.76
C PHE A 67 7.96 -1.64 1.47
N GLY A 68 7.99 -2.97 1.53
CA GLY A 68 8.03 -3.83 0.35
C GLY A 68 7.07 -5.00 0.51
N ARG A 69 6.46 -5.45 -0.60
CA ARG A 69 5.58 -6.63 -0.59
C ARG A 69 6.25 -7.82 -1.27
N ILE A 70 6.14 -8.99 -0.64
CA ILE A 70 6.50 -10.28 -1.26
C ILE A 70 5.34 -11.23 -1.04
N GLY A 71 4.59 -11.54 -2.10
CA GLY A 71 3.39 -12.36 -2.00
C GLY A 71 2.41 -11.77 -0.96
N GLN A 72 2.11 -12.52 0.09
CA GLN A 72 1.16 -12.13 1.13
C GLN A 72 1.83 -11.50 2.36
N ARG A 73 3.01 -10.90 2.19
CA ARG A 73 3.82 -10.35 3.30
C ARG A 73 4.24 -8.93 3.00
N LEU A 74 4.13 -8.07 3.99
CA LEU A 74 4.69 -6.72 3.98
C LEU A 74 5.91 -6.67 4.88
N TYR A 75 6.95 -5.99 4.40
CA TYR A 75 8.19 -5.78 5.11
C TYR A 75 8.45 -4.30 5.30
N VAL A 76 8.87 -3.92 6.51
CA VAL A 76 9.31 -2.57 6.85
C VAL A 76 10.67 -2.68 7.52
N HIS A 77 11.59 -1.79 7.18
CA HIS A 77 12.92 -1.74 7.81
C HIS A 77 13.07 -0.49 8.70
N GLY A 78 14.07 -0.53 9.56
CA GLY A 78 14.51 0.62 10.34
C GLY A 78 15.80 0.31 11.08
N SER A 79 16.34 1.30 11.79
CA SER A 79 17.48 1.08 12.67
C SER A 79 17.13 0.02 13.73
N THR A 80 18.07 -0.86 14.06
CA THR A 80 17.93 -1.80 15.21
C THR A 80 17.67 -1.08 16.54
N GLY A 81 18.12 0.17 16.68
CA GLY A 81 17.84 1.02 17.84
C GLY A 81 16.49 1.71 17.80
N SER A 82 15.77 1.64 16.67
CA SER A 82 14.48 2.30 16.53
C SER A 82 13.42 1.65 17.42
N ARG A 83 12.57 2.50 18.00
CA ARG A 83 11.62 2.08 19.04
C ARG A 83 10.59 1.04 18.57
N PRO A 84 10.00 1.14 17.35
CA PRO A 84 9.07 0.11 16.87
C PRO A 84 9.75 -1.26 16.71
N LEU A 85 10.98 -1.28 16.18
CA LEU A 85 11.75 -2.50 15.93
C LEU A 85 12.25 -3.15 17.23
N ARG A 86 12.53 -2.34 18.26
CA ARG A 86 12.76 -2.86 19.62
C ARG A 86 11.50 -3.44 20.25
N ALA A 87 10.36 -2.78 20.07
CA ALA A 87 9.09 -3.24 20.62
C ALA A 87 8.63 -4.57 20.00
N THR A 88 8.84 -4.79 18.70
CA THR A 88 8.54 -6.09 18.06
C THR A 88 9.40 -7.23 18.60
N GLY A 89 10.67 -6.97 18.92
CA GLY A 89 11.56 -7.97 19.51
C GLY A 89 11.32 -8.23 21.00
N ALA A 90 10.66 -7.31 21.70
CA ALA A 90 10.40 -7.41 23.14
C ALA A 90 9.01 -7.97 23.49
N ALA A 91 8.06 -7.93 22.54
CA ALA A 91 6.70 -8.40 22.75
C ALA A 91 6.50 -9.81 22.15
N ASP A 92 5.81 -10.68 22.88
CA ASP A 92 5.31 -11.98 22.41
C ASP A 92 3.77 -11.89 22.35
N PRO A 93 3.11 -12.06 21.18
CA PRO A 93 3.60 -12.61 19.91
C PRO A 93 4.30 -11.62 18.95
N GLY A 94 4.41 -10.33 19.31
CA GLY A 94 5.01 -9.28 18.49
C GLY A 94 4.32 -7.93 18.75
N LEU A 95 4.47 -6.97 17.84
CA LEU A 95 3.81 -5.66 17.96
C LEU A 95 2.48 -5.65 17.21
N ALA A 96 1.38 -5.36 17.88
CA ALA A 96 0.12 -5.08 17.20
C ALA A 96 0.24 -3.78 16.40
N VAL A 97 -0.03 -3.86 15.09
CA VAL A 97 0.13 -2.76 14.14
C VAL A 97 -1.10 -2.63 13.22
N CYS A 98 -1.23 -1.44 12.64
CA CYS A 98 -2.12 -1.14 11.52
C CYS A 98 -1.29 -0.46 10.43
N LEU A 99 -1.12 -1.09 9.28
CA LEU A 99 -0.42 -0.50 8.14
C LEU A 99 -1.43 0.00 7.11
N THR A 100 -1.30 1.27 6.72
CA THR A 100 -2.20 1.91 5.74
C THR A 100 -1.45 2.43 4.52
N VAL A 101 -2.02 2.21 3.34
CA VAL A 101 -1.61 2.82 2.06
C VAL A 101 -2.82 3.52 1.45
N THR A 102 -2.61 4.71 0.88
CA THR A 102 -3.66 5.49 0.20
C THR A 102 -3.11 6.15 -1.06
N HIS A 103 -3.85 6.03 -2.15
CA HIS A 103 -3.68 6.79 -3.39
C HIS A 103 -4.83 7.77 -3.55
N VAL A 104 -4.51 9.01 -3.92
CA VAL A 104 -5.50 10.04 -4.26
C VAL A 104 -5.58 10.10 -5.78
N ASP A 105 -6.75 9.77 -6.32
CA ASP A 105 -6.98 9.67 -7.76
C ASP A 105 -7.83 10.84 -8.31
N GLY A 106 -8.46 11.63 -7.45
CA GLY A 106 -9.17 12.85 -7.88
C GLY A 106 -9.87 13.61 -6.77
N LEU A 107 -10.03 14.92 -6.94
CA LEU A 107 -10.80 15.79 -6.05
C LEU A 107 -12.23 15.88 -6.57
N VAL A 108 -13.22 15.55 -5.75
CA VAL A 108 -14.63 15.62 -6.14
C VAL A 108 -15.26 16.87 -5.57
N LEU A 109 -15.62 17.78 -6.48
CA LEU A 109 -16.17 19.08 -6.16
C LEU A 109 -17.66 19.06 -6.50
N ALA A 110 -18.51 19.17 -5.47
CA ALA A 110 -19.96 19.17 -5.57
C ALA A 110 -20.50 20.61 -5.50
N ARG A 111 -21.81 20.78 -5.72
CA ARG A 111 -22.48 22.09 -5.62
C ARG A 111 -22.74 22.48 -4.17
N SER A 112 -23.09 21.49 -3.34
CA SER A 112 -23.24 21.65 -1.90
C SER A 112 -21.94 21.30 -1.17
N ALA A 113 -21.60 22.10 -0.17
CA ALA A 113 -20.40 21.90 0.65
C ALA A 113 -20.35 20.50 1.29
N PHE A 114 -21.52 19.90 1.54
CA PHE A 114 -21.65 18.59 2.16
C PHE A 114 -21.18 17.43 1.27
N HIS A 115 -21.33 17.57 -0.06
CA HIS A 115 -21.08 16.49 -1.03
C HIS A 115 -19.65 16.50 -1.61
N HIS A 116 -18.78 17.43 -1.17
CA HIS A 116 -17.37 17.41 -1.52
C HIS A 116 -16.69 16.12 -1.04
N SER A 117 -15.81 15.57 -1.87
CA SER A 117 -15.15 14.29 -1.57
C SER A 117 -13.86 14.11 -2.37
N MET A 118 -13.38 12.87 -2.43
CA MET A 118 -12.16 12.46 -3.12
C MET A 118 -12.36 11.09 -3.77
N ASN A 119 -11.85 10.89 -4.98
CA ASN A 119 -11.62 9.57 -5.56
C ASN A 119 -10.29 9.04 -5.03
N TYR A 120 -10.28 7.81 -4.52
CA TYR A 120 -9.14 7.22 -3.87
C TYR A 120 -9.19 5.70 -3.93
N ARG A 121 -8.03 5.09 -3.69
CA ARG A 121 -7.85 3.68 -3.38
C ARG A 121 -7.00 3.55 -2.14
N SER A 122 -7.43 2.78 -1.16
CA SER A 122 -6.67 2.57 0.08
C SER A 122 -6.69 1.12 0.51
N VAL A 123 -5.62 0.66 1.15
CA VAL A 123 -5.55 -0.63 1.83
C VAL A 123 -5.20 -0.41 3.30
N VAL A 124 -5.91 -1.11 4.19
CA VAL A 124 -5.65 -1.17 5.62
C VAL A 124 -5.38 -2.61 6.01
N VAL A 125 -4.24 -2.85 6.64
CA VAL A 125 -3.78 -4.17 7.12
C VAL A 125 -3.66 -4.13 8.63
N HIS A 126 -4.41 -4.98 9.32
CA HIS A 126 -4.27 -5.20 10.75
C HIS A 126 -3.47 -6.47 11.01
N GLY A 127 -2.64 -6.48 12.05
CA GLY A 127 -1.99 -7.72 12.47
C GLY A 127 -0.93 -7.52 13.53
N VAL A 128 -0.13 -8.56 13.74
CA VAL A 128 1.00 -8.56 14.66
C VAL A 128 2.28 -8.61 13.84
N ALA A 129 3.02 -7.50 13.83
CA ALA A 129 4.33 -7.42 13.18
C ALA A 129 5.37 -8.18 14.00
N ARG A 130 6.23 -8.93 13.31
CA ARG A 130 7.29 -9.76 13.91
C ARG A 130 8.64 -9.42 13.32
N THR A 131 9.68 -9.48 14.13
CA THR A 131 11.05 -9.28 13.66
C THR A 131 11.47 -10.43 12.74
N VAL A 132 12.08 -10.09 11.60
CA VAL A 132 12.71 -11.06 10.70
C VAL A 132 14.09 -11.41 11.25
N THR A 133 14.28 -12.66 11.64
CA THR A 133 15.53 -13.16 12.25
C THR A 133 16.35 -14.00 11.29
N ASP A 134 15.73 -14.62 10.29
CA ASP A 134 16.44 -15.38 9.26
C ASP A 134 17.26 -14.42 8.36
N PRO A 135 18.59 -14.64 8.21
CA PRO A 135 19.43 -13.75 7.44
C PRO A 135 19.05 -13.65 5.95
N GLU A 136 18.60 -14.74 5.34
CA GLU A 136 18.22 -14.75 3.93
C GLU A 136 16.87 -14.06 3.70
N GLU A 137 15.86 -14.33 4.55
CA GLU A 137 14.59 -13.59 4.52
C GLU A 137 14.84 -12.10 4.71
N ARG A 138 15.72 -11.72 5.64
CA ARG A 138 16.06 -10.31 5.88
C ARG A 138 16.69 -9.66 4.65
N ARG A 139 17.62 -10.34 3.98
CA ARG A 139 18.26 -9.83 2.77
C ARG A 139 17.24 -9.64 1.65
N VAL A 140 16.41 -10.66 1.40
CA VAL A 140 15.34 -10.63 0.39
C VAL A 140 14.31 -9.53 0.68
N ALA A 141 13.96 -9.32 1.95
CA ALA A 141 13.05 -8.26 2.36
C ALA A 141 13.62 -6.86 2.13
N LEU A 142 14.92 -6.66 2.38
CA LEU A 142 15.59 -5.38 2.10
C LEU A 142 15.65 -5.09 0.60
N ASP A 143 15.98 -6.09 -0.22
CA ASP A 143 15.95 -5.96 -1.68
C ASP A 143 14.54 -5.59 -2.17
N ALA A 144 13.51 -6.25 -1.63
CA ALA A 144 12.12 -5.97 -1.98
C ALA A 144 11.66 -4.56 -1.57
N ILE A 145 12.13 -4.02 -0.43
CA ILE A 145 11.84 -2.64 -0.06
C ILE A 145 12.47 -1.66 -1.04
N VAL A 146 13.70 -1.92 -1.50
CA VAL A 146 14.35 -1.08 -2.52
C VAL A 146 13.60 -1.17 -3.86
N ASP A 147 13.24 -2.38 -4.29
CA ASP A 147 12.53 -2.60 -5.55
C ASP A 147 11.08 -2.12 -5.53
N GLN A 148 10.46 -2.00 -4.36
CA GLN A 148 9.14 -1.37 -4.21
C GLN A 148 9.21 0.12 -4.57
N VAL A 149 10.31 0.81 -4.24
CA VAL A 149 10.49 2.22 -4.60
C VAL A 149 10.69 2.36 -6.10
N VAL A 150 11.61 1.57 -6.65
CA VAL A 150 11.90 1.53 -8.09
C VAL A 150 12.27 0.10 -8.48
N PRO A 151 11.47 -0.58 -9.33
CA PRO A 151 11.75 -1.94 -9.75
C PRO A 151 13.15 -2.09 -10.37
N GLY A 152 13.92 -3.06 -9.87
CA GLY A 152 15.27 -3.38 -10.35
C GLY A 152 16.38 -2.61 -9.66
N ARG A 153 16.07 -1.60 -8.84
CA ARG A 153 17.07 -0.77 -8.16
C ARG A 153 17.95 -1.55 -7.19
N SER A 154 17.43 -2.62 -6.58
CA SER A 154 18.20 -3.47 -5.66
C SER A 154 19.45 -4.07 -6.31
N LYS A 155 19.40 -4.32 -7.62
CA LYS A 155 20.50 -4.90 -8.42
C LYS A 155 21.42 -3.86 -9.05
N ASP A 156 21.00 -2.59 -9.05
CA ASP A 156 21.75 -1.45 -9.60
C ASP A 156 22.38 -0.59 -8.48
N SER A 157 22.75 -1.25 -7.38
CA SER A 157 23.52 -0.68 -6.28
C SER A 157 24.36 -1.78 -5.65
N ARG A 158 25.45 -1.42 -4.95
CA ARG A 158 26.23 -2.43 -4.23
C ARG A 158 25.37 -3.08 -3.14
N PRO A 159 25.52 -4.39 -2.87
CA PRO A 159 24.89 -5.02 -1.72
C PRO A 159 25.28 -4.34 -0.41
N ALA A 160 24.41 -4.49 0.60
CA ALA A 160 24.70 -4.05 1.96
C ALA A 160 25.87 -4.84 2.56
N ASP A 161 26.76 -4.15 3.27
CA ASP A 161 27.85 -4.79 4.00
C ASP A 161 27.38 -5.35 5.36
N ALA A 162 28.28 -6.06 6.05
CA ALA A 162 27.96 -6.67 7.34
C ALA A 162 27.59 -5.64 8.44
N LYS A 163 28.16 -4.43 8.38
CA LYS A 163 27.90 -3.36 9.36
C LYS A 163 26.53 -2.75 9.11
N GLU A 164 26.17 -2.50 7.85
CA GLU A 164 24.86 -1.99 7.44
C GLU A 164 23.75 -2.98 7.79
N LEU A 165 23.96 -4.27 7.52
CA LEU A 165 23.01 -5.33 7.91
C LEU A 165 22.88 -5.46 9.44
N ALA A 166 23.95 -5.26 10.20
CA ALA A 166 23.90 -5.28 11.67
C ALA A 166 23.18 -4.06 12.26
N ALA A 167 23.20 -2.92 11.57
CA ALA A 167 22.50 -1.70 11.99
C ALA A 167 21.01 -1.68 11.62
N THR A 168 20.56 -2.64 10.80
CA THR A 168 19.22 -2.64 10.20
C THR A 168 18.37 -3.81 10.71
N ALA A 169 17.20 -3.49 11.25
CA ALA A 169 16.17 -4.47 11.59
C ALA A 169 15.05 -4.43 10.54
N VAL A 170 14.41 -5.57 10.33
CA VAL A 170 13.25 -5.73 9.44
C VAL A 170 12.12 -6.37 10.24
N ILE A 171 10.91 -5.86 10.06
CA ILE A 171 9.69 -6.49 10.56
C ILE A 171 8.84 -6.96 9.39
N ARG A 172 8.17 -8.09 9.60
CA ARG A 172 7.18 -8.66 8.70
C ARG A 172 5.78 -8.49 9.28
N LEU A 173 4.83 -8.17 8.42
CA LEU A 173 3.40 -8.24 8.67
C LEU A 173 2.77 -9.14 7.61
N ASP A 174 2.13 -10.23 8.04
CA ASP A 174 1.41 -11.14 7.16
C ASP A 174 0.02 -10.53 6.80
N LEU A 175 -0.40 -10.69 5.54
CA LEU A 175 -1.69 -10.20 5.04
C LEU A 175 -2.81 -11.18 5.42
N ASP A 176 -3.22 -11.17 6.68
CA ASP A 176 -4.31 -12.02 7.17
C ASP A 176 -5.64 -11.26 7.30
N GLU A 177 -5.57 -10.02 7.82
CA GLU A 177 -6.73 -9.19 8.09
C GLU A 177 -6.62 -7.86 7.35
N VAL A 178 -7.16 -7.84 6.13
CA VAL A 178 -6.98 -6.75 5.16
C VAL A 178 -8.32 -6.25 4.64
N SER A 179 -8.40 -4.95 4.35
CA SER A 179 -9.47 -4.38 3.53
C SER A 179 -8.90 -3.39 2.52
N ALA A 180 -9.43 -3.41 1.30
CA ALA A 180 -9.33 -2.30 0.37
C ALA A 180 -10.60 -1.44 0.44
N LYS A 181 -10.46 -0.14 0.17
CA LYS A 181 -11.60 0.76 -0.03
C LYS A 181 -11.35 1.67 -1.22
N ILE A 182 -12.33 1.74 -2.12
CA ILE A 182 -12.21 2.44 -3.39
C ILE A 182 -13.39 3.39 -3.58
N ARG A 183 -13.10 4.62 -4.03
CA ARG A 183 -14.11 5.56 -4.50
C ARG A 183 -13.69 6.09 -5.88
N THR A 184 -14.61 5.99 -6.83
CA THR A 184 -14.51 6.59 -8.17
C THR A 184 -15.80 7.34 -8.49
N GLY A 185 -15.82 8.08 -9.61
CA GLY A 185 -17.01 8.79 -10.09
C GLY A 185 -17.10 10.26 -9.67
N GLY A 186 -18.22 10.88 -10.01
CA GLY A 186 -18.50 12.30 -9.82
C GLY A 186 -19.07 12.69 -8.44
N PRO A 187 -19.44 13.96 -8.27
CA PRO A 187 -20.22 14.42 -7.12
C PRO A 187 -21.60 13.76 -7.12
N ASN A 188 -22.18 13.61 -5.93
CA ASN A 188 -23.52 13.07 -5.71
C ASN A 188 -24.41 14.16 -5.11
N ASP A 189 -24.66 15.20 -5.89
CA ASP A 189 -25.52 16.33 -5.50
C ASP A 189 -26.97 15.86 -5.30
N ASP A 190 -27.67 16.48 -4.35
CA ASP A 190 -29.10 16.24 -4.19
C ASP A 190 -29.89 16.91 -5.34
N PRO A 191 -31.07 16.39 -5.70
CA PRO A 191 -31.84 16.92 -6.83
C PRO A 191 -32.10 18.43 -6.77
N GLU A 192 -32.34 18.99 -5.58
CA GLU A 192 -32.53 20.43 -5.37
C GLU A 192 -31.30 21.29 -5.68
N ASP A 193 -30.10 20.72 -5.55
CA ASP A 193 -28.83 21.45 -5.73
C ASP A 193 -28.43 21.55 -7.20
N LEU A 194 -28.98 20.71 -8.09
CA LEU A 194 -28.56 20.61 -9.49
C LEU A 194 -28.69 21.93 -10.27
N ALA A 195 -29.64 22.78 -9.90
CA ALA A 195 -29.88 24.08 -10.53
C ALA A 195 -29.02 25.21 -9.93
N LEU A 196 -28.28 24.97 -8.84
CA LEU A 196 -27.42 25.99 -8.23
C LEU A 196 -26.31 26.40 -9.21
N PRO A 197 -25.94 27.70 -9.24
CA PRO A 197 -24.95 28.24 -10.17
C PRO A 197 -23.49 27.96 -9.73
N TYR A 198 -23.22 26.77 -9.19
CA TYR A 198 -21.89 26.34 -8.76
C TYR A 198 -21.33 25.28 -9.72
N TRP A 199 -20.04 25.39 -10.04
CA TRP A 199 -19.35 24.38 -10.82
C TRP A 199 -19.20 23.09 -10.00
N ALA A 200 -19.44 21.94 -10.63
CA ALA A 200 -19.28 20.63 -10.02
C ALA A 200 -18.64 19.64 -10.99
N GLY A 201 -17.77 18.79 -10.47
CA GLY A 201 -16.99 17.86 -11.28
C GLY A 201 -15.89 17.17 -10.50
N VAL A 202 -14.95 16.59 -11.23
CA VAL A 202 -13.76 15.93 -10.68
C VAL A 202 -12.52 16.59 -11.24
N VAL A 203 -11.56 16.89 -10.37
CA VAL A 203 -10.20 17.23 -10.77
C VAL A 203 -9.35 15.98 -10.62
N PRO A 204 -8.98 15.28 -11.71
CA PRO A 204 -8.17 14.07 -11.62
C PRO A 204 -6.80 14.36 -11.00
N VAL A 205 -6.31 13.45 -10.16
CA VAL A 205 -4.98 13.52 -9.55
C VAL A 205 -4.19 12.32 -10.06
N ALA A 206 -3.00 12.59 -10.61
CA ALA A 206 -2.11 11.56 -11.12
C ALA A 206 -0.68 11.85 -10.66
N ARG A 207 0.04 10.81 -10.25
CA ARG A 207 1.48 10.89 -9.98
C ARG A 207 2.23 10.95 -11.32
N ARG A 208 3.22 11.83 -11.41
CA ARG A 208 4.20 11.86 -12.50
C ARG A 208 5.59 11.99 -11.92
N TYR A 209 6.54 11.28 -12.49
CA TYR A 209 7.96 11.46 -12.20
C TYR A 209 8.54 12.50 -13.15
N ALA A 210 9.40 13.36 -12.62
CA ALA A 210 10.18 14.29 -13.43
C ALA A 210 11.47 13.61 -13.91
N ALA A 211 12.22 14.29 -14.79
CA ALA A 211 13.53 13.82 -15.22
C ALA A 211 14.44 13.55 -14.00
N PRO A 212 15.15 12.40 -13.95
CA PRO A 212 16.11 12.12 -12.90
C PRO A 212 17.17 13.22 -12.79
N VAL A 213 17.45 13.65 -11.56
CA VAL A 213 18.50 14.62 -11.26
C VAL A 213 19.70 13.86 -10.69
N PRO A 214 20.87 13.86 -11.37
CA PRO A 214 22.06 13.18 -10.86
C PRO A 214 22.59 13.91 -9.61
N SER A 215 23.31 13.17 -8.76
CA SER A 215 24.04 13.77 -7.63
C SER A 215 25.18 14.65 -8.14
N ASP A 216 25.50 15.72 -7.42
CA ASP A 216 26.57 16.67 -7.78
C ASP A 216 27.96 16.00 -7.86
N ASP A 217 28.15 14.90 -7.13
CA ASP A 217 29.39 14.12 -7.05
C ASP A 217 29.39 12.86 -7.94
N LEU A 218 28.36 12.65 -8.76
CA LEU A 218 28.30 11.51 -9.67
C LEU A 218 29.34 11.67 -10.79
N ASP A 219 30.13 10.62 -11.04
CA ASP A 219 31.04 10.58 -12.18
C ASP A 219 30.24 10.84 -13.48
N PRO A 220 30.60 11.87 -14.28
CA PRO A 220 29.85 12.24 -15.49
C PRO A 220 29.75 11.15 -16.55
N SER A 221 30.61 10.12 -16.49
CA SER A 221 30.55 8.97 -17.38
C SER A 221 29.42 7.99 -17.01
N VAL A 222 28.93 8.01 -15.78
CA VAL A 222 27.83 7.15 -15.30
C VAL A 222 26.51 7.69 -15.84
N GLN A 223 25.93 6.97 -16.79
CA GLN A 223 24.67 7.35 -17.42
C GLN A 223 23.48 7.00 -16.53
N VAL A 224 22.38 7.74 -16.72
CA VAL A 224 21.10 7.39 -16.08
C VAL A 224 20.64 6.03 -16.61
N PRO A 225 20.37 5.04 -15.75
CA PRO A 225 19.87 3.74 -16.17
C PRO A 225 18.52 3.83 -16.90
N ASP A 226 18.33 3.00 -17.94
CA ASP A 226 17.11 2.99 -18.76
C ASP A 226 15.83 2.83 -17.92
N TYR A 227 15.88 1.97 -16.89
CA TYR A 227 14.72 1.71 -16.03
C TYR A 227 14.26 2.94 -15.22
N LEU A 228 15.12 3.95 -15.02
CA LEU A 228 14.74 5.22 -14.39
C LEU A 228 14.10 6.19 -15.38
N THR A 229 14.49 6.13 -16.65
CA THR A 229 13.90 6.96 -17.71
C THR A 229 12.50 6.49 -18.11
N ALA A 230 12.14 5.26 -17.75
CA ALA A 230 10.84 4.63 -18.06
C ALA A 230 9.77 4.81 -16.96
N LEU A 231 10.07 5.55 -15.88
CA LEU A 231 9.16 5.77 -14.73
C LEU A 231 7.97 6.70 -15.03
#